data_AF-A0A8C3YMT9-F1
#
_entry.id   AF-A0A8C3YMT9-F1
#
_cell.length_a   1.000
_cell.length_b   1.000
_cell.length_c   1.000
_cell.angle_alpha   90.00
_cell.angle_beta   90.00
_cell.angle_gamma   90.00
#
_symmetry.space_group_name_H-M   'P 1'
#
loop_
_entity.id
_entity.type
_entity.pdbx_description
1 polymer ?
#
loop_
_entity_poly.entity_id
_entity_poly.type
_entity_poly.pdbx_seq_one_letter_code
_entity_poly.pdbx_strand_id
1 'polypeptide(L)'
;MEFAELIKTPRVDNVVLHRPFYPAVEGTLCLTGHHLILSSRQDNTEELWLLHSNIDAIDKRFVGPLGTIIIKCKDFRIIQLDIPGMEECLNIASSIEPWKYFLKLPCQKDETARWQGMFRFSVPPSGQVYLMSPGI
;
A
#
# COMPACT_ATOMS: atom_id res chain seq x y z
N MET A 1 -14.30 -2.77 -7.09
CA MET A 1 -14.11 -2.31 -5.71
C MET A 1 -13.39 -0.97 -5.81
N GLU A 2 -13.98 0.11 -5.28
CA GLU A 2 -13.45 1.46 -5.44
C GLU A 2 -12.34 1.70 -4.43
N PHE A 3 -11.09 1.71 -4.88
CA PHE A 3 -9.91 1.82 -4.03
C PHE A 3 -9.80 3.12 -3.21
N ALA A 4 -10.65 4.11 -3.50
CA ALA A 4 -10.73 5.36 -2.77
C ALA A 4 -11.18 5.18 -1.32
N GLU A 5 -11.92 4.11 -1.01
CA GLU A 5 -12.42 3.83 0.36
C GLU A 5 -11.31 3.39 1.34
N LEU A 6 -10.14 2.99 0.83
CA LEU A 6 -8.99 2.57 1.63
C LEU A 6 -8.06 3.73 2.01
N ILE A 7 -8.24 4.90 1.40
CA ILE A 7 -7.39 6.08 1.63
C ILE A 7 -7.93 6.82 2.85
N LYS A 8 -7.35 6.54 4.02
CA LYS A 8 -7.73 7.18 5.28
C LYS A 8 -7.32 8.65 5.36
N THR A 9 -6.17 8.96 4.77
CA THR A 9 -5.60 10.31 4.77
C THR A 9 -5.12 10.62 3.35
N PRO A 10 -5.92 11.35 2.55
CA PRO A 10 -5.62 11.58 1.14
C PRO A 10 -4.50 12.61 0.93
N ARG A 11 -4.21 13.43 1.93
CA ARG A 11 -3.23 14.50 1.85
C ARG A 11 -2.53 14.68 3.19
N VAL A 12 -1.22 14.79 3.15
CA VAL A 12 -0.36 15.11 4.31
C VAL A 12 0.64 16.18 3.89
N ASP A 13 0.72 17.25 4.66
CA ASP A 13 1.62 18.37 4.41
C ASP A 13 2.92 18.24 5.24
N ASN A 14 3.97 18.94 4.81
CA ASN A 14 5.31 18.92 5.43
C ASN A 14 5.98 17.52 5.44
N VAL A 15 5.75 16.74 4.39
CA VAL A 15 6.44 15.46 4.17
C VAL A 15 7.79 15.72 3.54
N VAL A 16 8.84 15.09 4.06
CA VAL A 16 10.20 15.22 3.52
C VAL A 16 10.55 13.98 2.70
N LEU A 17 10.84 14.19 1.41
CA LEU A 17 11.26 13.19 0.45
C LEU A 17 12.79 13.08 0.45
N HIS A 18 13.28 11.89 0.77
CA HIS A 18 14.67 11.50 0.66
C HIS A 18 14.84 10.54 -0.52
N ARG A 19 15.68 10.94 -1.49
CA ARG A 19 16.05 10.14 -2.65
C ARG A 19 17.56 9.92 -2.66
N PRO A 20 18.06 8.76 -3.11
CA PRO A 20 19.48 8.53 -3.28
C PRO A 20 20.05 9.57 -4.25
N PHE A 21 21.17 10.22 -3.88
CA PHE A 21 21.88 11.21 -4.71
C PHE A 21 21.16 12.53 -4.99
N TYR A 22 20.01 12.80 -4.35
CA TYR A 22 19.32 14.09 -4.45
C TYR A 22 19.16 14.73 -3.07
N PRO A 23 19.08 16.08 -2.99
CA PRO A 23 18.76 16.75 -1.73
C PRO A 23 17.36 16.37 -1.23
N ALA A 24 17.17 16.47 0.09
CA ALA A 24 15.88 16.25 0.71
C ALA A 24 14.89 17.33 0.25
N VAL A 25 13.68 16.92 -0.14
CA VAL A 25 12.65 17.82 -0.65
C VAL A 25 11.46 17.81 0.28
N GLU A 26 11.13 18.96 0.86
CA GLU A 26 9.93 19.11 1.66
C GLU A 26 8.73 19.48 0.76
N GLY A 27 7.61 18.81 0.97
CA GLY A 27 6.42 19.00 0.15
C GLY A 27 5.15 18.46 0.78
N THR A 28 4.12 18.37 -0.05
CA THR A 28 2.83 17.76 0.30
C THR A 28 2.73 16.41 -0.39
N LEU A 29 2.42 15.37 0.38
CA LEU A 29 2.13 14.03 -0.11
C LEU A 29 0.61 13.88 -0.34
N CYS A 30 0.24 13.47 -1.54
CA CYS A 30 -1.14 13.21 -1.96
C CYS A 30 -1.28 11.75 -2.39
N LEU A 31 -2.22 11.05 -1.78
CA LEU A 31 -2.62 9.69 -2.17
C LEU A 31 -3.84 9.76 -3.06
N THR A 32 -3.72 9.18 -4.24
CA THR A 32 -4.83 8.94 -5.16
C THR A 32 -5.06 7.44 -5.30
N GLY A 33 -6.14 7.03 -5.97
CA GLY A 33 -6.40 5.63 -6.25
C GLY A 33 -5.41 4.94 -7.21
N HIS A 34 -4.40 5.62 -7.73
CA HIS A 34 -3.43 4.99 -8.65
C HIS A 34 -2.01 5.48 -8.42
N HIS A 35 -1.88 6.75 -8.02
CA HIS A 35 -0.62 7.43 -7.83
C HIS A 35 -0.45 7.90 -6.39
N LEU A 36 0.77 7.76 -5.91
CA LEU A 36 1.33 8.47 -4.77
C LEU A 36 2.13 9.65 -5.34
N ILE A 37 1.70 10.87 -5.06
CA ILE A 37 2.29 12.08 -5.60
C ILE A 37 2.87 12.91 -4.45
N LEU A 38 4.10 13.38 -4.57
CA LEU A 38 4.65 14.38 -3.66
C LEU A 38 5.07 15.62 -4.45
N SER A 39 4.51 16.77 -4.11
CA SER A 39 4.84 18.06 -4.73
C SER A 39 5.68 18.91 -3.78
N SER A 40 6.86 19.37 -4.21
CA SER A 40 7.67 20.31 -3.42
C SER A 40 6.93 21.63 -3.18
N ARG A 41 7.17 22.25 -2.02
CA ARG A 41 6.65 23.58 -1.69
C ARG A 41 7.57 24.73 -2.16
N GLN A 42 8.86 24.46 -2.34
CA GLN A 42 9.87 25.50 -2.57
C GLN A 42 10.15 25.72 -4.07
N ASP A 43 10.15 24.64 -4.85
CA ASP A 43 10.38 24.68 -6.29
C ASP A 43 9.35 23.77 -6.97
N ASN A 44 8.41 24.35 -7.74
CA ASN A 44 7.38 23.60 -8.50
C ASN A 44 7.96 22.65 -9.57
N THR A 45 9.27 22.45 -9.61
CA THR A 45 9.97 21.58 -10.57
C THR A 45 10.21 20.18 -10.03
N GLU A 46 10.23 19.98 -8.71
CA GLU A 46 10.55 18.70 -8.09
C GLU A 46 9.28 18.02 -7.56
N GLU A 47 8.71 17.14 -8.38
CA GLU A 47 7.58 16.29 -8.02
C GLU A 47 7.92 14.80 -8.12
N LEU A 48 7.48 14.02 -7.13
CA LEU A 48 7.53 12.56 -7.18
C LEU A 48 6.19 12.04 -7.67
N TRP A 49 6.21 11.22 -8.71
CA TRP A 49 5.05 10.49 -9.19
C TRP A 49 5.34 9.00 -9.13
N LEU A 50 4.69 8.31 -8.20
CA LEU A 50 4.87 6.88 -8.02
C LEU A 50 3.55 6.15 -8.21
N LEU A 51 3.52 5.20 -9.13
CA LEU A 51 2.38 4.31 -9.30
C LEU A 51 2.34 3.28 -8.16
N HIS A 52 1.16 3.00 -7.61
CA HIS A 52 0.98 1.91 -6.64
C HIS A 52 1.44 0.56 -7.21
N SER A 53 1.30 0.35 -8.52
CA SER A 53 1.77 -0.85 -9.24
C SER A 53 3.28 -1.05 -9.20
N ASN A 54 4.04 0.03 -9.04
CA ASN A 54 5.49 0.01 -9.00
C ASN A 54 6.05 -0.22 -7.58
N ILE A 55 5.21 -0.19 -6.56
CA ILE A 55 5.62 -0.45 -5.17
C ILE A 55 5.77 -1.96 -4.98
N ASP A 56 6.94 -2.41 -4.53
CA ASP A 56 7.20 -3.82 -4.19
C ASP A 56 7.03 -4.08 -2.68
N ALA A 57 7.62 -3.20 -1.87
CA ALA A 57 7.58 -3.30 -0.42
C ALA A 57 7.57 -1.92 0.23
N ILE A 58 6.95 -1.86 1.41
CA ILE A 58 6.94 -0.68 2.27
C ILE A 58 7.43 -1.12 3.64
N ASP A 59 8.36 -0.38 4.20
CA ASP A 59 8.83 -0.51 5.58
C ASP A 59 8.43 0.75 6.35
N LYS A 60 7.88 0.59 7.55
CA LYS A 60 7.48 1.70 8.42
C LYS A 60 8.38 1.74 9.65
N ARG A 61 8.95 2.90 9.92
CA ARG A 61 9.84 3.17 11.05
C ARG A 61 9.30 4.37 11.81
N PHE A 62 9.42 4.34 13.14
CA PHE A 62 8.95 5.42 14.00
C PHE A 62 10.11 5.86 14.87
N VAL A 63 10.45 7.14 14.81
CA VAL A 63 11.52 7.75 15.61
C VAL A 63 10.91 8.89 16.40
N GLY A 64 10.50 8.59 17.63
CA GLY A 64 9.77 9.54 18.47
C GLY A 64 8.44 9.96 17.82
N PRO A 65 8.16 11.27 17.68
CA PRO A 65 6.92 11.76 17.06
C PRO A 65 6.92 11.73 15.52
N LEU A 66 8.06 11.39 14.89
CA LEU A 66 8.21 11.34 13.44
C LEU A 66 8.04 9.90 12.92
N GLY A 67 7.27 9.76 11.84
CA GLY A 67 7.07 8.49 11.14
C GLY A 67 7.81 8.49 9.80
N THR A 68 8.65 7.50 9.57
CA THR A 68 9.40 7.32 8.33
C THR A 68 8.84 6.13 7.55
N ILE A 69 8.49 6.34 6.29
CA ILE A 69 8.06 5.31 5.35
C ILE A 69 9.13 5.11 4.29
N ILE A 70 9.68 3.89 4.23
CA ILE A 70 10.64 3.51 3.19
C ILE A 70 9.91 2.68 2.14
N ILE A 71 9.81 3.22 0.94
CA ILE A 71 9.18 2.59 -0.22
C ILE A 71 10.27 1.99 -1.11
N LYS A 72 10.17 0.67 -1.32
CA LYS A 72 11.00 -0.06 -2.26
C LYS A 72 10.19 -0.32 -3.52
N CYS A 73 10.69 0.17 -4.64
CA CYS A 73 10.03 0.07 -5.93
C CYS A 73 10.57 -1.14 -6.72
N LYS A 74 9.77 -1.65 -7.66
CA LYS A 74 10.14 -2.78 -8.53
C LYS A 74 11.28 -2.46 -9.49
N ASP A 75 11.50 -1.19 -9.78
CA ASP A 75 12.63 -0.69 -10.56
C ASP A 75 13.91 -0.47 -9.71
N PHE A 76 13.97 -1.08 -8.52
CA PHE A 76 15.10 -1.01 -7.56
C PHE A 76 15.35 0.37 -6.94
N ARG A 77 14.45 1.35 -7.15
CA ARG A 77 14.48 2.63 -6.43
C ARG A 77 14.05 2.43 -4.97
N ILE A 78 14.81 3.03 -4.07
CA ILE A 78 14.47 3.11 -2.64
C ILE A 78 14.21 4.58 -2.34
N ILE A 79 13.01 4.87 -1.86
CA ILE A 79 12.54 6.23 -1.56
C ILE A 79 12.16 6.26 -0.09
N GLN A 80 12.58 7.29 0.63
CA GLN A 80 12.21 7.50 2.02
C GLN A 80 11.32 8.75 2.12
N LEU A 81 10.23 8.64 2.88
CA LEU A 81 9.29 9.71 3.17
C LEU A 81 9.23 9.89 4.69
N ASP A 82 9.60 11.07 5.18
CA ASP A 82 9.46 11.43 6.58
C ASP A 82 8.18 12.25 6.77
N ILE A 83 7.28 11.73 7.60
CA ILE A 83 5.95 12.27 7.85
C ILE A 83 5.90 12.80 9.28
N PRO A 84 5.48 14.05 9.48
CA PRO A 84 5.24 14.59 10.81
C PRO A 84 3.97 13.97 11.37
N GLY A 85 4.09 13.13 12.40
CA GLY A 85 2.93 12.50 13.04
C GLY A 85 2.81 11.00 12.80
N MET A 86 2.64 10.27 13.90
CA MET A 86 2.55 8.81 13.88
C MET A 86 1.24 8.30 13.27
N GLU A 87 0.11 8.95 13.54
CA GLU A 87 -1.20 8.57 12.97
C GLU A 87 -1.22 8.72 11.45
N GLU A 88 -0.72 9.82 10.92
CA GLU A 88 -0.66 10.07 9.47
C GLU A 88 0.23 9.04 8.78
N CYS A 89 1.41 8.76 9.34
CA CYS A 89 2.28 7.71 8.84
C CYS A 89 1.60 6.33 8.84
N LEU A 90 0.88 5.98 9.91
CA LEU A 90 0.14 4.72 10.00
C LEU A 90 -1.02 4.65 9.01
N ASN A 91 -1.75 5.74 8.82
CA ASN A 91 -2.85 5.83 7.87
C ASN A 91 -2.35 5.69 6.43
N ILE A 92 -1.25 6.33 6.07
CA ILE A 92 -0.63 6.20 4.76
C ILE A 92 -0.15 4.77 4.53
N ALA A 93 0.59 4.19 5.48
CA ALA A 93 1.05 2.81 5.36
C ALA A 93 -0.14 1.83 5.20
N SER A 94 -1.18 1.99 6.03
CA SER A 94 -2.41 1.17 5.95
C SER A 94 -3.17 1.36 4.64
N SER A 95 -3.08 2.55 4.04
CA SER A 95 -3.71 2.84 2.75
C SER A 95 -2.96 2.14 1.62
N ILE A 96 -1.63 1.98 1.70
CA ILE A 96 -0.81 1.38 0.63
C ILE A 96 -0.59 -0.15 0.80
N GLU A 97 -0.65 -0.67 2.03
CA GLU A 97 -0.53 -2.11 2.32
C GLU A 97 -1.48 -3.00 1.48
N PRO A 98 -2.77 -2.67 1.27
CA PRO A 98 -3.71 -3.45 0.46
C PRO A 98 -3.31 -3.60 -1.02
N TRP A 99 -2.64 -2.60 -1.58
CA TRP A 99 -2.24 -2.57 -3.00
C TRP A 99 -1.17 -3.61 -3.29
N LYS A 100 -0.30 -3.88 -2.30
CA LYS A 100 0.70 -4.95 -2.35
C LYS A 100 0.05 -6.31 -2.57
N TYR A 101 -1.09 -6.56 -1.93
CA TYR A 101 -1.82 -7.82 -2.09
C TYR A 101 -2.58 -7.85 -3.42
N PHE A 102 -3.17 -6.73 -3.86
CA PHE A 102 -3.88 -6.66 -5.14
C PHE A 102 -2.97 -6.98 -6.34
N LEU A 103 -1.70 -6.57 -6.30
CA LEU A 103 -0.72 -6.83 -7.38
C LEU A 103 0.01 -8.17 -7.26
N LYS A 104 -0.02 -8.80 -6.07
CA LYS A 104 0.56 -10.14 -5.83
C LYS A 104 -0.45 -11.27 -5.98
N LEU A 105 -1.73 -10.96 -6.11
CA LEU A 105 -2.71 -11.94 -6.54
C LEU A 105 -2.48 -12.22 -8.03
N PRO A 106 -2.04 -13.43 -8.43
CA PRO A 106 -2.27 -13.85 -9.80
C PRO A 106 -3.78 -13.84 -9.98
N CYS A 107 -4.28 -12.96 -10.87
CA CYS A 107 -5.59 -13.08 -11.52
C CYS A 107 -6.58 -13.95 -10.73
N GLN A 108 -7.24 -13.39 -9.71
CA GLN A 108 -8.33 -14.08 -9.04
C GLN A 108 -9.54 -14.04 -9.98
N LYS A 109 -9.52 -14.89 -11.02
CA LYS A 109 -10.72 -15.64 -11.40
C LYS A 109 -11.07 -16.50 -10.20
N ASP A 110 -11.69 -15.92 -9.17
CA ASP A 110 -12.39 -16.71 -8.16
C ASP A 110 -13.29 -15.79 -7.33
N GLU A 111 -14.42 -15.45 -7.95
CA GLU A 111 -15.62 -14.91 -7.33
C GLU A 111 -16.30 -15.90 -6.36
N THR A 112 -15.59 -16.91 -5.82
CA THR A 112 -16.19 -18.03 -5.10
C THR A 112 -15.87 -18.07 -3.60
N ALA A 113 -15.02 -17.19 -3.08
CA ALA A 113 -14.73 -17.11 -1.64
C ALA A 113 -15.76 -16.29 -0.83
N ARG A 114 -16.79 -15.72 -1.46
CA ARG A 114 -17.92 -15.06 -0.77
C ARG A 114 -18.89 -16.07 -0.10
N TRP A 115 -18.67 -17.38 -0.29
CA TRP A 115 -19.53 -18.44 0.27
C TRP A 115 -18.90 -19.26 1.40
N GLN A 116 -17.75 -18.85 1.98
CA GLN A 116 -17.16 -19.54 3.14
C GLN A 116 -17.91 -19.31 4.47
N GLY A 117 -19.15 -18.83 4.42
CA GLY A 117 -20.06 -18.81 5.55
C GLY A 117 -21.04 -19.99 5.61
N MET A 118 -21.11 -20.85 4.59
CA MET A 118 -22.22 -21.83 4.49
C MET A 118 -21.82 -23.31 4.35
N PHE A 119 -20.54 -23.65 4.13
CA PHE A 119 -20.12 -25.05 3.99
C PHE A 119 -18.81 -25.33 4.73
N ARG A 120 -18.83 -26.31 5.64
CA ARG A 120 -17.62 -26.84 6.29
C ARG A 120 -16.88 -27.75 5.32
N PHE A 121 -15.66 -27.38 4.95
CA PHE A 121 -14.75 -28.23 4.20
C PHE A 121 -13.74 -28.89 5.16
N SER A 122 -13.48 -30.19 4.98
CA SER A 122 -12.40 -30.91 5.65
C SER A 122 -11.44 -31.44 4.59
N VAL A 123 -10.14 -31.18 4.74
CA VAL A 123 -9.10 -31.54 3.77
C VAL A 123 -8.30 -32.73 4.31
N PRO A 124 -8.40 -33.92 3.70
CA PRO A 124 -7.52 -35.04 4.02
C PRO A 124 -6.13 -34.90 3.34
N PRO A 125 -5.11 -35.64 3.83
CA PRO A 125 -3.71 -35.48 3.41
C PRO A 125 -3.41 -35.86 1.95
N SER A 126 -4.39 -36.33 1.18
CA SER A 126 -4.26 -36.61 -0.26
C SER A 126 -4.51 -35.40 -1.16
N GLY A 127 -4.87 -34.23 -0.59
CA GLY A 127 -4.92 -32.96 -1.33
C GLY A 127 -6.06 -32.82 -2.34
N GLN A 128 -6.99 -33.78 -2.45
CA GLN A 128 -8.22 -33.61 -3.21
C GLN A 128 -9.35 -33.04 -2.33
N VAL A 129 -9.91 -31.91 -2.76
CA VAL A 129 -11.08 -31.28 -2.13
C VAL A 129 -12.34 -31.90 -2.74
N TYR A 130 -13.10 -32.65 -1.95
CA TYR A 130 -14.40 -33.18 -2.37
C TYR A 130 -15.53 -32.25 -1.88
N LEU A 131 -16.47 -31.94 -2.77
CA LEU A 131 -17.72 -31.27 -2.41
C LEU A 131 -18.61 -32.28 -1.68
N MET A 132 -18.77 -32.12 -0.36
CA MET A 132 -19.76 -32.89 0.40
C MET A 132 -21.12 -32.25 0.14
N SER A 133 -21.94 -32.87 -0.72
CA SER A 133 -23.36 -32.52 -0.82
C SER A 133 -23.99 -32.66 0.58
N PRO A 134 -24.73 -31.66 1.09
CA PRO A 134 -25.47 -31.85 2.32
C PRO A 134 -26.50 -32.97 2.12
N GLY A 135 -26.35 -34.04 2.88
CA GLY A 135 -27.37 -35.07 3.00
C GLY A 135 -28.54 -34.52 3.81
N ILE A 136 -29.68 -34.39 3.11
CA ILE A 136 -31.07 -34.18 3.56
C ILE A 136 -31.29 -32.99 4.50
#